data_AF-A0A7W2JTR7-F1
#
_entry.id   AF-A0A7W2JTR7-F1
#
_cell.length_a   1.000
_cell.length_b   1.000
_cell.length_c   1.000
_cell.angle_alpha   90.00
_cell.angle_beta   90.00
_cell.angle_gamma   90.00
#
_symmetry.space_group_name_H-M   'P 1'
#
loop_
_entity.id
_entity.type
_entity.pdbx_description
1 polymer ?
#
loop_
_entity_poly.entity_id
_entity_poly.type
_entity_poly.pdbx_seq_one_letter_code
_entity_poly.pdbx_strand_id
1 'polypeptide(L)'
;MRTVQVLPWLLGVIWAGQVAAAPAIALSDVRHAPLVAVARAGEGLVAVGDHGVVALSADGQQWRQARSVPVDGLLTAVSFVDERQGWAVGHGGVLLHSLDGGQHWTLQQRLEGKPVLLSVLFTDAHHGMLVGAYGYAARTVDGGVSWLPIQIGEEGDDFHLNQVFQAADGSLFIVGEAGHGYRSSDQGASWQALDTGVSGSLWTGTGLRDGRVLLAGMSGRVLLGDSQGRHWRLLDSGSREAISAVTQLDDGRVALVGNSGLVAISDSQVAHFTSAQREDRSNLAALAAQSGHLLLFGATGVIDGVAPDAKAAVTARQASENAPR
;
A
#
# COMPACT_ATOMS: atom_id res chain seq x y z
N MET A 1 -67.31 32.99 31.13
CA MET A 1 -66.48 31.81 31.48
C MET A 1 -65.31 31.78 30.51
N ARG A 2 -64.08 31.85 31.03
CA ARG A 2 -62.85 32.13 30.28
C ARG A 2 -62.25 30.85 29.70
N THR A 3 -61.86 30.91 28.43
CA THR A 3 -61.10 29.92 27.67
C THR A 3 -59.67 29.80 28.24
N VAL A 4 -59.22 28.59 28.55
CA VAL A 4 -57.84 28.29 28.95
C VAL A 4 -57.11 27.64 27.78
N GLN A 5 -56.15 28.35 27.19
CA GLN A 5 -55.15 27.79 26.30
C GLN A 5 -54.05 27.13 27.13
N VAL A 6 -53.69 25.89 26.79
CA VAL A 6 -52.52 25.20 27.32
C VAL A 6 -51.47 25.17 26.20
N LEU A 7 -50.37 25.92 26.36
CA LEU A 7 -49.19 25.80 25.51
C LEU A 7 -48.35 24.59 25.98
N PRO A 8 -47.95 23.66 25.09
CA PRO A 8 -46.93 22.67 25.43
C PRO A 8 -45.54 23.29 25.25
N TRP A 9 -44.72 23.22 26.30
CA TRP A 9 -43.31 23.63 26.28
C TRP A 9 -42.40 22.44 25.95
N LEU A 10 -41.45 22.72 25.05
CA LEU A 10 -40.05 22.24 25.01
C LEU A 10 -39.80 20.73 24.98
N LEU A 11 -39.82 20.15 23.77
CA LEU A 11 -38.92 19.05 23.42
C LEU A 11 -37.55 19.65 23.11
N GLY A 12 -36.60 19.49 24.03
CA GLY A 12 -35.19 19.76 23.75
C GLY A 12 -34.71 18.82 22.65
N VAL A 13 -34.38 19.37 21.49
CA VAL A 13 -33.63 18.65 20.47
C VAL A 13 -32.23 18.44 21.02
N ILE A 14 -31.93 17.22 21.45
CA ILE A 14 -30.55 16.80 21.70
C ILE A 14 -29.91 16.73 20.31
N TRP A 15 -29.14 17.75 19.96
CA TRP A 15 -28.15 17.60 18.89
C TRP A 15 -27.19 16.52 19.37
N ALA A 16 -27.32 15.30 18.84
CA ALA A 16 -26.22 14.37 18.80
C ALA A 16 -25.16 15.04 17.92
N GLY A 17 -24.29 15.85 18.53
CA GLY A 17 -23.17 16.44 17.83
C GLY A 17 -22.39 15.31 17.19
N GLN A 18 -22.35 15.28 15.86
CA GLN A 18 -21.29 14.54 15.18
C GLN A 18 -20.00 15.06 15.79
N VAL A 19 -19.30 14.20 16.54
CA VAL A 19 -17.93 14.49 16.95
C VAL A 19 -17.20 14.77 15.64
N ALA A 20 -16.83 16.03 15.43
CA ALA A 20 -16.09 16.42 14.25
C ALA A 20 -14.85 15.54 14.20
N ALA A 21 -14.62 14.86 13.07
CA ALA A 21 -13.43 14.04 12.92
C ALA A 21 -12.20 14.92 13.18
N ALA A 22 -11.33 14.49 14.09
CA ALA A 22 -10.11 15.22 14.37
C ALA A 22 -9.23 15.23 13.09
N PRO A 23 -8.69 16.38 12.69
CA PRO A 23 -7.82 16.45 11.53
C PRO A 23 -6.45 15.83 11.84
N ALA A 24 -5.68 15.57 10.80
CA ALA A 24 -4.33 15.06 10.93
C ALA A 24 -3.46 15.96 11.81
N ILE A 25 -2.51 15.34 12.51
CA ILE A 25 -1.55 16.08 13.35
C ILE A 25 -0.74 17.06 12.50
N ALA A 26 -0.56 18.30 12.97
CA ALA A 26 0.28 19.27 12.29
C ALA A 26 1.76 19.04 12.66
N LEU A 27 2.61 18.90 11.65
CA LEU A 27 4.04 18.62 11.84
C LEU A 27 4.91 19.78 11.33
N SER A 28 6.01 20.06 12.03
CA SER A 28 7.02 21.01 11.56
C SER A 28 7.90 20.43 10.45
N ASP A 29 8.11 19.12 10.44
CA ASP A 29 8.82 18.39 9.38
C ASP A 29 8.16 17.02 9.16
N VAL A 30 7.49 16.85 8.03
CA VAL A 30 6.75 15.63 7.69
C VAL A 30 7.69 14.44 7.40
N ARG A 31 8.98 14.69 7.11
CA ARG A 31 9.92 13.64 6.72
C ARG A 31 10.22 12.66 7.84
N HIS A 32 9.99 13.03 9.09
CA HIS A 32 10.25 12.19 10.26
C HIS A 32 8.99 11.52 10.81
N ALA A 33 7.85 11.71 10.15
CA ALA A 33 6.60 11.05 10.54
C ALA A 33 6.63 9.58 10.13
N PRO A 34 6.08 8.63 10.92
CA PRO A 34 5.91 7.26 10.47
C PRO A 34 5.09 7.19 9.17
N LEU A 35 5.65 6.60 8.11
CA LEU A 35 5.01 6.44 6.80
C LEU A 35 4.98 4.95 6.43
N VAL A 36 3.82 4.47 6.00
CA VAL A 36 3.57 3.03 5.80
C VAL A 36 3.28 2.65 4.35
N ALA A 37 2.81 3.60 3.53
CA ALA A 37 2.53 3.38 2.12
C ALA A 37 2.88 4.62 1.28
N VAL A 38 3.16 4.40 0.00
CA VAL A 38 3.45 5.46 -0.98
C VAL A 38 2.85 5.10 -2.34
N ALA A 39 2.34 6.10 -3.05
CA ALA A 39 1.87 5.99 -4.42
C ALA A 39 2.41 7.15 -5.28
N ARG A 40 2.45 6.93 -6.60
CA ARG A 40 2.74 7.99 -7.56
C ARG A 40 1.47 8.78 -7.88
N ALA A 41 1.56 10.10 -7.87
CA ALA A 41 0.55 11.00 -8.41
C ALA A 41 1.18 11.80 -9.56
N GLY A 42 1.00 11.30 -10.80
CA GLY A 42 1.80 11.76 -11.94
C GLY A 42 3.29 11.48 -11.71
N GLU A 43 4.12 12.50 -11.90
CA GLU A 43 5.57 12.42 -11.62
C GLU A 43 5.92 12.52 -10.12
N GLY A 44 4.97 12.95 -9.29
CA GLY A 44 5.16 13.13 -7.84
C GLY A 44 4.86 11.88 -7.02
N LEU A 45 5.13 11.96 -5.72
CA LEU A 45 4.86 10.94 -4.73
C LEU A 45 3.94 11.47 -3.63
N VAL A 46 3.05 10.58 -3.18
CA VAL A 46 2.17 10.77 -2.03
C VAL A 46 2.37 9.61 -1.08
N ALA A 47 2.88 9.88 0.12
CA ALA A 47 3.07 8.90 1.18
C ALA A 47 2.08 9.14 2.31
N VAL A 48 1.58 8.05 2.92
CA VAL A 48 0.60 8.10 4.00
C VAL A 48 1.08 7.32 5.22
N GLY A 49 0.59 7.71 6.40
CA GLY A 49 1.08 7.17 7.65
C GLY A 49 0.17 7.38 8.84
N ASP A 50 0.77 7.32 10.02
CA ASP A 50 0.05 7.42 11.28
C ASP A 50 -0.52 8.83 11.51
N HIS A 51 -1.49 8.96 12.39
CA HIS A 51 -2.10 10.23 12.77
C HIS A 51 -2.65 11.07 11.61
N GLY A 52 -3.15 10.41 10.55
CA GLY A 52 -3.67 11.04 9.35
C GLY A 52 -2.61 11.72 8.48
N VAL A 53 -1.32 11.47 8.73
CA VAL A 53 -0.25 12.12 7.99
C VAL A 53 -0.28 11.72 6.53
N VAL A 54 -0.25 12.75 5.67
CA VAL A 54 -0.03 12.62 4.23
C VAL A 54 1.13 13.54 3.85
N ALA A 55 2.20 12.96 3.30
CA ALA A 55 3.40 13.64 2.84
C ALA A 55 3.44 13.66 1.31
N LEU A 56 3.82 14.80 0.74
CA LEU A 56 3.80 15.05 -0.70
C LEU A 56 5.19 15.48 -1.16
N SER A 57 5.66 14.92 -2.27
CA SER A 57 6.90 15.31 -2.90
C SER A 57 6.79 15.31 -4.42
N ALA A 58 7.35 16.34 -5.08
CA ALA A 58 7.39 16.40 -6.54
C ALA A 58 8.66 15.74 -7.12
N ASP A 59 9.73 15.68 -6.32
CA ASP A 59 11.07 15.29 -6.76
C ASP A 59 11.69 14.16 -5.92
N GLY A 60 11.02 13.76 -4.84
CA GLY A 60 11.47 12.75 -3.89
C GLY A 60 12.41 13.28 -2.82
N GLN A 61 12.83 14.54 -2.92
CA GLN A 61 13.83 15.17 -2.06
C GLN A 61 13.16 16.14 -1.09
N GLN A 62 12.26 16.98 -1.60
CA GLN A 62 11.52 17.95 -0.81
C GLN A 62 10.14 17.41 -0.48
N TRP A 63 9.83 17.37 0.81
CA TRP A 63 8.57 16.84 1.32
C TRP A 63 7.81 17.91 2.08
N ARG A 64 6.51 17.95 1.85
CA ARG A 64 5.58 18.82 2.58
C ARG A 64 4.35 18.04 3.00
N GLN A 65 3.76 18.41 4.13
CA GLN A 65 2.50 17.83 4.56
C GLN A 65 1.35 18.29 3.63
N ALA A 66 0.34 17.44 3.44
CA ALA A 66 -0.93 17.83 2.84
C ALA A 66 -1.57 18.98 3.65
N ARG A 67 -2.32 19.84 2.97
CA ARG A 67 -2.91 21.06 3.56
C ARG A 67 -4.10 20.74 4.46
N SER A 68 -4.87 19.71 4.11
CA SER A 68 -6.05 19.30 4.87
C SER A 68 -6.29 17.80 4.73
N VAL A 69 -6.39 17.13 5.88
CA VAL A 69 -6.78 15.73 6.00
C VAL A 69 -7.75 15.61 7.19
N PRO A 70 -9.01 15.19 6.97
CA PRO A 70 -10.06 15.26 7.99
C PRO A 70 -10.13 14.01 8.89
N VAL A 71 -8.98 13.37 9.14
CA VAL A 71 -8.83 12.21 10.02
C VAL A 71 -7.49 12.24 10.74
N ASP A 72 -7.40 11.62 11.90
CA ASP A 72 -6.24 11.54 12.78
C ASP A 72 -5.82 10.08 13.09
N GLY A 73 -6.35 9.12 12.32
CA GLY A 73 -6.01 7.70 12.44
C GLY A 73 -4.97 7.25 11.42
N LEU A 74 -4.46 6.03 11.59
CA LEU A 74 -3.55 5.41 10.64
C LEU A 74 -4.19 5.24 9.26
N LEU A 75 -3.55 5.84 8.25
CA LEU A 75 -3.80 5.55 6.85
C LEU A 75 -2.84 4.45 6.41
N THR A 76 -3.38 3.35 5.90
CA THR A 76 -2.64 2.11 5.61
C THR A 76 -2.26 1.97 4.15
N ALA A 77 -3.05 2.55 3.24
CA ALA A 77 -2.79 2.48 1.81
C ALA A 77 -3.30 3.72 1.07
N VAL A 78 -2.68 3.99 -0.08
CA VAL A 78 -3.01 5.10 -0.97
C VAL A 78 -2.88 4.64 -2.42
N SER A 79 -3.79 5.09 -3.28
CA SER A 79 -3.81 4.78 -4.71
C SER A 79 -4.17 6.04 -5.48
N PHE A 80 -3.54 6.25 -6.62
CA PHE A 80 -3.80 7.35 -7.54
C PHE A 80 -3.97 6.78 -8.95
N VAL A 81 -4.91 7.33 -9.70
CA VAL A 81 -5.18 6.95 -11.10
C VAL A 81 -4.63 7.95 -12.10
N ASP A 82 -4.37 9.18 -11.64
CA ASP A 82 -3.74 10.24 -12.39
C ASP A 82 -2.98 11.20 -11.44
N GLU A 83 -2.51 12.34 -11.94
CA GLU A 83 -1.78 13.35 -11.16
C GLU A 83 -2.63 14.08 -10.11
N ARG A 84 -3.96 13.90 -10.13
CA ARG A 84 -4.92 14.64 -9.32
C ARG A 84 -5.79 13.74 -8.43
N GLN A 85 -6.33 12.67 -8.98
CA GLN A 85 -7.34 11.82 -8.38
C GLN A 85 -6.70 10.66 -7.62
N GLY A 86 -6.95 10.62 -6.31
CA GLY A 86 -6.42 9.57 -5.46
C GLY A 86 -7.28 9.27 -4.24
N TRP A 87 -7.17 8.04 -3.75
CA TRP A 87 -7.89 7.51 -2.60
C TRP A 87 -6.90 7.03 -1.55
N ALA A 88 -7.23 7.25 -0.29
CA ALA A 88 -6.49 6.72 0.84
C ALA A 88 -7.45 6.01 1.80
N VAL A 89 -7.01 4.88 2.34
CA VAL A 89 -7.79 4.07 3.27
C VAL A 89 -7.04 3.83 4.56
N GLY A 90 -7.75 3.41 5.61
CA GLY A 90 -7.14 3.19 6.91
C GLY A 90 -8.04 2.49 7.91
N HIS A 91 -7.61 2.53 9.17
CA HIS A 91 -8.33 1.90 10.28
C HIS A 91 -9.71 2.53 10.48
N GLY A 92 -10.67 1.73 10.96
CA GLY A 92 -12.03 2.18 11.23
C GLY A 92 -12.85 2.46 9.97
N GLY A 93 -12.54 1.76 8.87
CA GLY A 93 -13.22 1.85 7.59
C GLY A 93 -13.11 3.22 6.93
N VAL A 94 -12.03 3.96 7.15
CA VAL A 94 -11.81 5.29 6.57
C VAL A 94 -11.60 5.18 5.07
N LEU A 95 -12.34 5.96 4.29
CA LEU A 95 -12.04 6.25 2.89
C LEU A 95 -11.95 7.75 2.65
N LEU A 96 -10.80 8.18 2.16
CA LEU A 96 -10.53 9.54 1.74
C LEU A 96 -10.41 9.61 0.22
N HIS A 97 -10.78 10.76 -0.34
CA HIS A 97 -10.61 11.07 -1.75
C HIS A 97 -10.02 12.47 -1.94
N SER A 98 -9.11 12.60 -2.90
CA SER A 98 -8.44 13.83 -3.32
C SER A 98 -8.62 14.05 -4.82
N LEU A 99 -8.72 15.32 -5.22
CA LEU A 99 -8.90 15.77 -6.61
C LEU A 99 -7.80 16.74 -7.07
N ASP A 100 -6.73 16.86 -6.28
CA ASP A 100 -5.67 17.86 -6.45
C ASP A 100 -4.27 17.36 -6.10
N GLY A 101 -4.04 16.05 -6.27
CA GLY A 101 -2.74 15.42 -6.10
C GLY A 101 -2.39 15.19 -4.63
N GLY A 102 -3.40 14.99 -3.79
CA GLY A 102 -3.24 14.75 -2.36
C GLY A 102 -3.03 16.01 -1.52
N GLN A 103 -3.23 17.22 -2.06
CA GLN A 103 -3.09 18.45 -1.29
C GLN A 103 -4.23 18.64 -0.29
N HIS A 104 -5.45 18.33 -0.70
CA HIS A 104 -6.63 18.31 0.15
C HIS A 104 -7.33 16.95 0.03
N TRP A 105 -7.76 16.43 1.17
CA TRP A 105 -8.50 15.19 1.26
C TRP A 105 -9.88 15.44 1.84
N THR A 106 -10.86 14.71 1.33
CA THR A 106 -12.23 14.70 1.86
C THR A 106 -12.54 13.32 2.39
N LEU A 107 -13.21 13.23 3.55
CA LEU A 107 -13.74 11.96 4.05
C LEU A 107 -14.95 11.60 3.19
N GLN A 108 -14.77 10.65 2.28
CA GLN A 108 -15.84 10.20 1.39
C GLN A 108 -16.79 9.27 2.13
N GLN A 109 -16.27 8.32 2.91
CA GLN A 109 -17.08 7.40 3.69
C GLN A 109 -16.35 6.87 4.92
N ARG A 110 -17.12 6.45 5.93
CA ARG A 110 -16.71 5.47 6.95
C ARG A 110 -17.55 4.22 6.78
N LEU A 111 -16.93 3.11 6.39
CA LEU A 111 -17.66 1.86 6.14
C LEU A 111 -18.31 1.34 7.43
N GLU A 112 -19.50 0.77 7.28
CA GLU A 112 -20.19 0.07 8.36
C GLU A 112 -19.34 -1.10 8.88
N GLY A 113 -19.45 -1.42 10.16
CA GLY A 113 -18.58 -2.39 10.82
C GLY A 113 -17.15 -1.88 11.10
N LYS A 114 -16.77 -0.72 10.55
CA LYS A 114 -15.47 -0.06 10.79
C LYS A 114 -14.26 -1.01 10.59
N PRO A 115 -14.18 -1.70 9.44
CA PRO A 115 -13.12 -2.68 9.18
C PRO A 115 -11.72 -2.04 9.25
N VAL A 116 -10.71 -2.86 9.47
CA VAL A 116 -9.31 -2.46 9.26
C VAL A 116 -8.99 -2.70 7.79
N LEU A 117 -8.89 -1.61 7.03
CA LEU A 117 -8.51 -1.65 5.62
C LEU A 117 -6.99 -1.72 5.50
N LEU A 118 -6.47 -2.63 4.67
CA LEU A 118 -5.03 -2.86 4.50
C LEU A 118 -4.52 -2.40 3.14
N SER A 119 -5.36 -2.45 2.10
CA SER A 119 -4.99 -2.06 0.76
C SER A 119 -6.17 -1.48 -0.03
N VAL A 120 -5.86 -0.58 -0.95
CA VAL A 120 -6.80 0.00 -1.90
C VAL A 120 -6.13 0.08 -3.27
N LEU A 121 -6.88 -0.23 -4.31
CA LEU A 121 -6.47 -0.08 -5.70
C LEU A 121 -7.63 0.54 -6.47
N PHE A 122 -7.38 1.65 -7.15
CA PHE A 122 -8.25 2.13 -8.23
C PHE A 122 -7.56 1.89 -9.57
N THR A 123 -8.28 1.32 -10.53
CA THR A 123 -7.79 1.10 -11.90
C THR A 123 -8.16 2.26 -12.82
N ASP A 124 -9.21 2.99 -12.47
CA ASP A 124 -9.61 4.25 -13.08
C ASP A 124 -10.44 5.06 -12.05
N ALA A 125 -10.98 6.21 -12.46
CA ALA A 125 -11.72 7.11 -11.56
C ALA A 125 -13.05 6.54 -11.03
N HIS A 126 -13.52 5.41 -11.56
CA HIS A 126 -14.79 4.78 -11.21
C HIS A 126 -14.63 3.41 -10.56
N HIS A 127 -13.67 2.61 -11.03
CA HIS A 127 -13.46 1.24 -10.60
C HIS A 127 -12.35 1.16 -9.57
N GLY A 128 -12.71 0.64 -8.39
CA GLY A 128 -11.77 0.44 -7.30
C GLY A 128 -12.13 -0.77 -6.45
N MET A 129 -11.14 -1.27 -5.73
CA MET A 129 -11.27 -2.34 -4.78
C MET A 129 -10.47 -2.03 -3.52
N LEU A 130 -11.00 -2.46 -2.38
CA LEU A 130 -10.30 -2.45 -1.11
C LEU A 130 -10.34 -3.83 -0.50
N VAL A 131 -9.30 -4.12 0.28
CA VAL A 131 -9.17 -5.37 1.03
C VAL A 131 -8.62 -5.07 2.42
N GLY A 132 -8.89 -5.95 3.39
CA GLY A 132 -8.56 -5.70 4.78
C GLY A 132 -8.48 -6.94 5.66
N ALA A 133 -8.48 -6.68 6.96
CA ALA A 133 -8.48 -7.71 7.99
C ALA A 133 -9.78 -8.52 7.99
N TYR A 134 -9.72 -9.71 8.58
CA TYR A 134 -10.82 -10.67 8.70
C TYR A 134 -11.57 -10.95 7.38
N GLY A 135 -10.83 -11.15 6.29
CA GLY A 135 -11.40 -11.41 4.96
C GLY A 135 -12.14 -10.24 4.30
N TYR A 136 -12.11 -9.03 4.89
CA TYR A 136 -12.91 -7.91 4.37
C TYR A 136 -12.49 -7.53 2.94
N ALA A 137 -13.44 -7.52 2.01
CA ALA A 137 -13.24 -7.02 0.66
C ALA A 137 -14.51 -6.33 0.14
N ALA A 138 -14.32 -5.25 -0.62
CA ALA A 138 -15.41 -4.57 -1.30
C ALA A 138 -14.90 -3.91 -2.59
N ARG A 139 -15.77 -3.78 -3.58
CA ARG A 139 -15.48 -3.09 -4.84
C ARG A 139 -16.46 -1.95 -5.10
N THR A 140 -16.01 -0.95 -5.82
CA THR A 140 -16.81 0.17 -6.31
C THR A 140 -16.75 0.23 -7.83
N VAL A 141 -17.82 0.76 -8.43
CA VAL A 141 -17.92 1.07 -9.87
C VAL A 141 -18.34 2.52 -10.12
N ASP A 142 -18.39 3.33 -9.05
CA ASP A 142 -18.86 4.72 -9.05
C ASP A 142 -17.88 5.69 -8.34
N GLY A 143 -16.60 5.32 -8.27
CA GLY A 143 -15.55 6.17 -7.70
C GLY A 143 -15.55 6.21 -6.17
N GLY A 144 -16.06 5.15 -5.54
CA GLY A 144 -16.14 5.00 -4.10
C GLY A 144 -17.34 5.69 -3.46
N VAL A 145 -18.34 6.11 -4.24
CA VAL A 145 -19.61 6.64 -3.73
C VAL A 145 -20.41 5.53 -3.06
N SER A 146 -20.37 4.32 -3.63
CA SER A 146 -20.87 3.09 -3.02
C SER A 146 -19.85 1.95 -3.13
N TRP A 147 -19.90 1.05 -2.15
CA TRP A 147 -19.04 -0.12 -2.07
C TRP A 147 -19.90 -1.37 -1.92
N LEU A 148 -19.72 -2.31 -2.84
CA LEU A 148 -20.34 -3.62 -2.82
C LEU A 148 -19.39 -4.59 -2.11
N PRO A 149 -19.77 -5.16 -0.95
CA PRO A 149 -19.01 -6.24 -0.34
C PRO A 149 -18.91 -7.43 -1.29
N ILE A 150 -17.72 -8.04 -1.37
CA ILE A 150 -17.47 -9.21 -2.19
C ILE A 150 -16.79 -10.28 -1.35
N GLN A 151 -17.11 -11.55 -1.61
CA GLN A 151 -16.42 -12.68 -0.99
C GLN A 151 -15.15 -13.00 -1.77
N ILE A 152 -14.05 -13.17 -1.04
CA ILE A 152 -12.77 -13.69 -1.55
C ILE A 152 -12.48 -14.98 -0.80
N GLY A 153 -12.15 -16.06 -1.53
CA GLY A 153 -11.97 -17.38 -0.92
C GLY A 153 -13.29 -18.10 -0.65
N GLU A 154 -13.25 -19.12 0.20
CA GLU A 154 -14.41 -19.92 0.55
C GLU A 154 -15.26 -19.22 1.63
N GLU A 155 -16.52 -19.65 1.77
CA GLU A 155 -17.39 -19.12 2.81
C GLU A 155 -16.85 -19.53 4.20
N GLY A 156 -16.65 -18.53 5.06
CA GLY A 156 -16.08 -18.73 6.41
C GLY A 156 -14.58 -18.47 6.50
N ASP A 157 -13.87 -18.30 5.38
CA ASP A 157 -12.49 -17.83 5.40
C ASP A 157 -12.43 -16.38 5.91
N ASP A 158 -11.59 -16.14 6.92
CA ASP A 158 -11.37 -14.81 7.52
C ASP A 158 -9.89 -14.40 7.51
N PHE A 159 -9.07 -15.02 6.66
CA PHE A 159 -7.67 -14.64 6.48
C PHE A 159 -7.53 -13.16 6.12
N HIS A 160 -6.53 -12.47 6.67
CA HIS A 160 -6.27 -11.09 6.25
C HIS A 160 -5.89 -11.05 4.77
N LEU A 161 -6.51 -10.12 4.04
CA LEU A 161 -6.17 -9.80 2.66
C LEU A 161 -5.25 -8.58 2.68
N ASN A 162 -3.96 -8.81 2.42
CA ASN A 162 -2.90 -7.86 2.72
C ASN A 162 -2.70 -6.82 1.60
N GLN A 163 -2.73 -7.23 0.34
CA GLN A 163 -2.57 -6.31 -0.79
C GLN A 163 -3.42 -6.72 -1.98
N VAL A 164 -4.08 -5.74 -2.60
CA VAL A 164 -4.59 -5.82 -3.97
C VAL A 164 -3.63 -5.09 -4.92
N PHE A 165 -3.34 -5.68 -6.08
CA PHE A 165 -2.54 -5.04 -7.13
C PHE A 165 -3.00 -5.49 -8.54
N GLN A 166 -2.53 -4.77 -9.57
CA GLN A 166 -2.85 -5.06 -10.97
C GLN A 166 -1.64 -5.63 -11.72
N ALA A 167 -1.88 -6.59 -12.61
CA ALA A 167 -0.91 -7.11 -13.57
C ALA A 167 -0.91 -6.29 -14.87
N ALA A 168 0.13 -6.45 -15.70
CA ALA A 168 0.27 -5.69 -16.94
C ALA A 168 -0.88 -5.93 -17.96
N ASP A 169 -1.56 -7.08 -17.88
CA ASP A 169 -2.72 -7.39 -18.72
C ASP A 169 -4.05 -6.85 -18.16
N GLY A 170 -4.00 -6.10 -17.05
CA GLY A 170 -5.17 -5.53 -16.38
C GLY A 170 -5.82 -6.45 -15.34
N SER A 171 -5.38 -7.71 -15.24
CA SER A 171 -5.90 -8.65 -14.24
C SER A 171 -5.57 -8.18 -12.83
N LEU A 172 -6.47 -8.46 -11.89
CA LEU A 172 -6.28 -8.11 -10.48
C LEU A 172 -5.77 -9.32 -9.70
N PHE A 173 -4.93 -9.06 -8.72
CA PHE A 173 -4.41 -10.05 -7.80
C PHE A 173 -4.60 -9.58 -6.36
N ILE A 174 -4.89 -10.52 -5.47
CA ILE A 174 -4.89 -10.31 -4.03
C ILE A 174 -3.90 -11.30 -3.41
N VAL A 175 -3.10 -10.84 -2.44
CA VAL A 175 -2.30 -11.70 -1.56
C VAL A 175 -2.75 -11.57 -0.12
N GLY A 176 -2.68 -12.65 0.63
CA GLY A 176 -3.19 -12.74 2.00
C GLY A 176 -2.37 -13.61 2.93
N GLU A 177 -2.91 -13.77 4.14
CA GLU A 177 -2.35 -14.64 5.16
C GLU A 177 -2.31 -16.11 4.76
N ALA A 178 -1.50 -16.89 5.47
CA ALA A 178 -1.34 -18.34 5.26
C ALA A 178 -0.98 -18.74 3.82
N GLY A 179 -0.37 -17.82 3.05
CA GLY A 179 0.05 -18.06 1.67
C GLY A 179 -1.05 -17.91 0.62
N HIS A 180 -2.23 -17.43 1.00
CA HIS A 180 -3.34 -17.27 0.06
C HIS A 180 -3.01 -16.23 -1.03
N GLY A 181 -3.39 -16.58 -2.26
CA GLY A 181 -3.36 -15.71 -3.42
C GLY A 181 -4.63 -15.89 -4.23
N TYR A 182 -5.11 -14.81 -4.84
CA TYR A 182 -6.30 -14.82 -5.67
C TYR A 182 -6.07 -14.00 -6.94
N ARG A 183 -6.70 -14.39 -8.04
CA ARG A 183 -6.67 -13.67 -9.31
C ARG A 183 -8.07 -13.42 -9.84
N SER A 184 -8.29 -12.24 -10.41
CA SER A 184 -9.50 -11.89 -11.16
C SER A 184 -9.11 -11.39 -12.56
N SER A 185 -9.84 -11.88 -13.57
CA SER A 185 -9.72 -11.41 -14.97
C SER A 185 -10.90 -10.55 -15.43
N ASP A 186 -11.81 -10.20 -14.51
CA ASP A 186 -13.08 -9.51 -14.79
C ASP A 186 -13.29 -8.30 -13.85
N GLN A 187 -12.20 -7.60 -13.52
CA GLN A 187 -12.18 -6.41 -12.67
C GLN A 187 -12.77 -6.64 -11.27
N GLY A 188 -12.49 -7.80 -10.69
CA GLY A 188 -12.88 -8.17 -9.33
C GLY A 188 -14.32 -8.64 -9.19
N ALA A 189 -15.00 -8.98 -10.30
CA ALA A 189 -16.34 -9.54 -10.25
C ALA A 189 -16.32 -11.03 -9.82
N SER A 190 -15.29 -11.78 -10.21
CA SER A 190 -15.03 -13.14 -9.76
C SER A 190 -13.55 -13.39 -9.49
N TRP A 191 -13.27 -14.36 -8.62
CA TRP A 191 -11.94 -14.65 -8.11
C TRP A 191 -11.61 -16.13 -8.19
N GLN A 192 -10.40 -16.43 -8.65
CA GLN A 192 -9.80 -17.76 -8.65
C GLN A 192 -8.71 -17.82 -7.59
N ALA A 193 -8.80 -18.80 -6.69
CA ALA A 193 -7.72 -19.09 -5.75
C ALA A 193 -6.48 -19.63 -6.49
N LEU A 194 -5.30 -19.19 -6.06
CA LEU A 194 -4.01 -19.57 -6.62
C LEU A 194 -3.33 -20.57 -5.70
N ASP A 195 -2.78 -21.64 -6.28
CA ASP A 195 -1.85 -22.52 -5.56
C ASP A 195 -0.46 -21.88 -5.57
N THR A 196 -0.15 -21.15 -4.50
CA THR A 196 1.15 -20.48 -4.32
C THR A 196 2.25 -21.42 -3.84
N GLY A 197 1.89 -22.61 -3.35
CA GLY A 197 2.81 -23.58 -2.76
C GLY A 197 3.52 -23.11 -1.47
N VAL A 198 3.07 -22.01 -0.85
CA VAL A 198 3.64 -21.50 0.40
C VAL A 198 2.57 -21.37 1.49
N SER A 199 2.97 -21.48 2.75
CA SER A 199 2.09 -21.38 3.91
C SER A 199 2.31 -20.12 4.76
N GLY A 200 3.37 -19.35 4.46
CA GLY A 200 3.63 -18.08 5.15
C GLY A 200 2.85 -16.95 4.51
N SER A 201 2.43 -15.96 5.32
CA SER A 201 1.69 -14.80 4.84
C SER A 201 2.41 -14.09 3.70
N LEU A 202 1.69 -13.86 2.61
CA LEU A 202 2.11 -13.01 1.52
C LEU A 202 1.62 -11.60 1.82
N TRP A 203 2.54 -10.64 1.85
CA TRP A 203 2.24 -9.26 2.23
C TRP A 203 2.21 -8.34 1.03
N THR A 204 2.95 -8.67 -0.03
CA THR A 204 3.07 -7.78 -1.18
C THR A 204 3.21 -8.53 -2.49
N GLY A 205 2.82 -7.88 -3.57
CA GLY A 205 3.07 -8.31 -4.93
C GLY A 205 3.03 -7.18 -5.93
N THR A 206 3.49 -7.47 -7.15
CA THR A 206 3.46 -6.53 -8.26
C THR A 206 3.38 -7.27 -9.60
N GLY A 207 2.64 -6.69 -10.54
CA GLY A 207 2.71 -7.07 -11.94
C GLY A 207 3.94 -6.49 -12.62
N LEU A 208 4.70 -7.32 -13.32
CA LEU A 208 5.85 -6.89 -14.10
C LEU A 208 5.41 -6.49 -15.51
N ARG A 209 6.10 -5.50 -16.09
CA ARG A 209 5.85 -5.00 -17.45
C ARG A 209 5.95 -6.07 -18.55
N ASP A 210 6.66 -7.16 -18.28
CA ASP A 210 6.77 -8.31 -19.20
C ASP A 210 5.65 -9.34 -19.05
N GLY A 211 4.64 -9.03 -18.24
CA GLY A 211 3.47 -9.87 -18.00
C GLY A 211 3.63 -10.87 -16.85
N ARG A 212 4.82 -11.04 -16.27
CA ARG A 212 4.99 -11.89 -15.08
C ARG A 212 4.39 -11.23 -13.83
N VAL A 213 4.20 -12.03 -12.78
CA VAL A 213 3.73 -11.55 -11.47
C VAL A 213 4.73 -11.96 -10.40
N LEU A 214 5.03 -11.05 -9.46
CA LEU A 214 5.93 -11.31 -8.34
C LEU A 214 5.17 -11.16 -7.02
N LEU A 215 5.30 -12.14 -6.13
CA LEU A 215 4.74 -12.14 -4.77
C LEU A 215 5.86 -12.30 -3.74
N ALA A 216 5.71 -11.67 -2.57
CA ALA A 216 6.64 -11.79 -1.45
C ALA A 216 5.92 -11.56 -0.11
N GLY A 217 6.59 -11.90 0.99
CA GLY A 217 6.03 -11.68 2.32
C GLY A 217 6.89 -12.20 3.46
N MET A 218 6.22 -12.80 4.45
CA MET A 218 6.77 -13.12 5.77
C MET A 218 8.01 -14.03 5.75
N SER A 219 8.12 -14.93 4.76
CA SER A 219 9.23 -15.88 4.68
C SER A 219 10.53 -15.30 4.11
N GLY A 220 10.50 -14.06 3.59
CA GLY A 220 11.60 -13.46 2.85
C GLY A 220 11.84 -14.09 1.46
N ARG A 221 11.07 -15.10 1.07
CA ARG A 221 11.13 -15.71 -0.26
C ARG A 221 10.33 -14.88 -1.26
N VAL A 222 10.76 -14.96 -2.52
CA VAL A 222 10.09 -14.31 -3.66
C VAL A 222 9.51 -15.39 -4.56
N LEU A 223 8.24 -15.28 -4.91
CA LEU A 223 7.57 -16.15 -5.89
C LEU A 223 7.44 -15.36 -7.19
N LEU A 224 8.00 -15.88 -8.26
CA LEU A 224 7.84 -15.31 -9.60
C LEU A 224 6.97 -16.24 -10.44
N GLY A 225 5.82 -15.74 -10.86
CA GLY A 225 4.85 -16.47 -11.65
C GLY A 225 4.67 -15.94 -13.06
N ASP A 226 3.97 -16.73 -13.88
CA ASP A 226 3.46 -16.29 -15.17
C ASP A 226 2.31 -15.26 -15.02
N SER A 227 1.80 -14.74 -16.14
CA SER A 227 0.71 -13.74 -16.13
C SER A 227 -0.60 -14.25 -15.52
N GLN A 228 -0.75 -15.57 -15.40
CA GLN A 228 -1.94 -16.20 -14.85
C GLN A 228 -1.75 -16.62 -13.38
N GLY A 229 -0.54 -16.50 -12.82
CA GLY A 229 -0.21 -16.98 -11.48
C GLY A 229 -0.39 -18.49 -11.31
N ARG A 230 -0.26 -19.28 -12.39
CA ARG A 230 -0.50 -20.75 -12.35
C ARG A 230 0.74 -21.56 -12.02
N HIS A 231 1.91 -21.00 -12.26
CA HIS A 231 3.19 -21.65 -11.99
C HIS A 231 4.10 -20.66 -11.27
N TRP A 232 4.68 -21.08 -10.15
CA TRP A 232 5.54 -20.24 -9.33
C TRP A 232 6.96 -20.80 -9.30
N ARG A 233 7.92 -19.95 -9.64
CA ARG A 233 9.34 -20.20 -9.38
C ARG A 233 9.73 -19.50 -8.09
N LEU A 234 10.24 -20.26 -7.14
CA LEU A 234 10.76 -19.73 -5.89
C LEU A 234 12.16 -19.15 -6.11
N LEU A 235 12.35 -17.88 -5.77
CA LEU A 235 13.62 -17.18 -5.85
C LEU A 235 14.12 -16.87 -4.44
N ASP A 236 15.45 -16.97 -4.29
CA ASP A 236 16.14 -16.46 -3.12
C ASP A 236 16.26 -14.93 -3.25
N SER A 237 15.79 -14.21 -2.23
CA SER A 237 15.93 -12.75 -2.14
C SER A 237 17.34 -12.35 -1.67
N GLY A 238 18.18 -13.32 -1.31
CA GLY A 238 19.44 -13.12 -0.62
C GLY A 238 19.26 -12.84 0.88
N SER A 239 18.07 -13.09 1.43
CA SER A 239 17.73 -12.83 2.83
C SER A 239 16.62 -13.76 3.33
N ARG A 240 16.49 -13.85 4.67
CA ARG A 240 15.35 -14.48 5.35
C ARG A 240 14.45 -13.48 6.07
N GLU A 241 14.80 -12.20 6.00
CA GLU A 241 13.97 -11.13 6.55
C GLU A 241 12.67 -11.02 5.76
N ALA A 242 11.58 -10.74 6.46
CA ALA A 242 10.29 -10.58 5.83
C ALA A 242 10.29 -9.38 4.87
N ILE A 243 9.67 -9.54 3.70
CA ILE A 243 9.58 -8.53 2.65
C ILE A 243 8.23 -7.82 2.80
N SER A 244 8.27 -6.50 2.96
CA SER A 244 7.10 -5.66 3.20
C SER A 244 6.59 -4.99 1.92
N ALA A 245 7.47 -4.64 0.99
CA ALA A 245 7.08 -3.98 -0.25
C ALA A 245 8.03 -4.30 -1.40
N VAL A 246 7.47 -4.30 -2.61
CA VAL A 246 8.19 -4.52 -3.87
C VAL A 246 7.81 -3.45 -4.90
N THR A 247 8.75 -3.08 -5.77
CA THR A 247 8.47 -2.19 -6.91
C THR A 247 9.35 -2.53 -8.10
N GLN A 248 8.81 -2.42 -9.31
CA GLN A 248 9.61 -2.51 -10.52
C GLN A 248 10.23 -1.15 -10.85
N LEU A 249 11.54 -1.14 -11.04
CA LEU A 249 12.33 0.02 -11.44
C LEU A 249 12.15 0.31 -12.94
N ASP A 250 12.54 1.51 -13.37
CA ASP A 250 12.35 1.94 -14.76
C ASP A 250 13.15 1.13 -15.78
N ASP A 251 14.30 0.58 -15.36
CA ASP A 251 15.14 -0.32 -16.14
C ASP A 251 14.65 -1.78 -16.17
N GLY A 252 13.50 -2.07 -15.53
CA GLY A 252 12.88 -3.39 -15.50
C GLY A 252 13.32 -4.29 -14.34
N ARG A 253 14.37 -3.93 -13.60
CA ARG A 253 14.74 -4.63 -12.35
C ARG A 253 13.64 -4.45 -11.31
N VAL A 254 13.62 -5.34 -10.32
CA VAL A 254 12.73 -5.27 -9.16
C VAL A 254 13.54 -4.96 -7.91
N ALA A 255 13.09 -3.96 -7.14
CA ALA A 255 13.57 -3.67 -5.81
C ALA A 255 12.60 -4.21 -4.74
N LEU A 256 13.16 -4.67 -3.63
CA LEU A 256 12.47 -5.23 -2.48
C LEU A 256 12.96 -4.50 -1.22
N VAL A 257 12.08 -4.28 -0.26
CA VAL A 257 12.45 -3.84 1.09
C VAL A 257 11.73 -4.68 2.14
N GLY A 258 12.24 -4.63 3.36
CA GLY A 258 11.68 -5.44 4.43
C GLY A 258 12.15 -5.08 5.82
N ASN A 259 11.94 -6.03 6.72
CA ASN A 259 12.35 -5.93 8.10
C ASN A 259 13.87 -5.88 8.24
N SER A 260 14.32 -5.43 9.42
CA SER A 260 15.73 -5.37 9.80
C SER A 260 16.59 -4.61 8.77
N GLY A 261 16.01 -3.62 8.08
CA GLY A 261 16.67 -2.82 7.06
C GLY A 261 17.02 -3.57 5.77
N LEU A 262 16.31 -4.63 5.40
CA LEU A 262 16.51 -5.33 4.12
C LEU A 262 16.26 -4.40 2.94
N VAL A 263 17.23 -4.32 2.03
CA VAL A 263 17.08 -3.76 0.68
C VAL A 263 17.68 -4.76 -0.30
N ALA A 264 16.93 -5.17 -1.32
CA ALA A 264 17.43 -6.08 -2.33
C ALA A 264 16.99 -5.65 -3.74
N ILE A 265 17.84 -5.85 -4.73
CA ILE A 265 17.58 -5.49 -6.13
C ILE A 265 17.92 -6.68 -7.01
N SER A 266 17.05 -6.99 -7.97
CA SER A 266 17.27 -8.09 -8.91
C SER A 266 18.17 -7.72 -10.07
N ASP A 267 18.67 -8.73 -10.78
CA ASP A 267 19.15 -8.56 -12.16
C ASP A 267 17.99 -8.18 -13.12
N SER A 268 18.34 -7.84 -14.37
CA SER A 268 17.37 -7.42 -15.39
C SER A 268 16.40 -8.52 -15.82
N GLN A 269 16.70 -9.79 -15.55
CA GLN A 269 15.81 -10.92 -15.85
C GLN A 269 14.92 -11.29 -14.67
N VAL A 270 15.10 -10.65 -13.51
CA VAL A 270 14.46 -11.01 -12.24
C VAL A 270 14.74 -12.48 -11.91
N ALA A 271 15.98 -12.91 -12.13
CA ALA A 271 16.43 -14.28 -11.84
C ALA A 271 17.16 -14.39 -10.51
N HIS A 272 17.95 -13.37 -10.15
CA HIS A 272 18.73 -13.31 -8.92
C HIS A 272 18.57 -11.96 -8.24
N PHE A 273 18.62 -11.94 -6.89
CA PHE A 273 18.63 -10.72 -6.09
C PHE A 273 19.97 -10.53 -5.39
N THR A 274 20.46 -9.29 -5.41
CA THR A 274 21.54 -8.85 -4.53
C THR A 274 20.93 -8.11 -3.35
N SER A 275 21.09 -8.67 -2.15
CA SER A 275 20.58 -8.09 -0.91
C SER A 275 21.65 -7.32 -0.16
N ALA A 276 21.20 -6.39 0.65
CA ALA A 276 22.02 -5.77 1.67
C ALA A 276 21.15 -5.34 2.85
N GLN A 277 21.78 -5.34 4.03
CA GLN A 277 21.17 -4.80 5.24
C GLN A 277 21.59 -3.35 5.42
N ARG A 278 20.68 -2.50 5.91
CA ARG A 278 21.03 -1.17 6.41
C ARG A 278 21.66 -1.27 7.80
N GLU A 279 22.53 -0.32 8.13
CA GLU A 279 23.21 -0.28 9.43
C GLU A 279 22.24 0.00 10.58
N ASP A 280 21.25 0.86 10.37
CA ASP A 280 20.22 1.21 11.36
C ASP A 280 19.25 0.06 11.65
N ARG A 281 19.15 -0.92 10.74
CA ARG A 281 18.23 -2.07 10.79
C ARG A 281 16.78 -1.69 11.02
N SER A 282 16.39 -0.45 10.70
CA SER A 282 15.02 0.01 10.81
C SER A 282 14.12 -0.80 9.87
N ASN A 283 12.95 -1.22 10.34
CA ASN A 283 11.96 -1.88 9.48
C ASN A 283 11.47 -0.89 8.42
N LEU A 284 11.47 -1.34 7.17
CA LEU A 284 10.98 -0.58 6.03
C LEU A 284 9.56 -1.06 5.71
N ALA A 285 8.64 -0.14 5.48
CA ALA A 285 7.24 -0.42 5.19
C ALA A 285 6.91 -0.26 3.71
N ALA A 286 7.52 0.72 3.04
CA ALA A 286 7.30 0.97 1.62
C ALA A 286 8.57 1.47 0.91
N LEU A 287 8.54 1.43 -0.43
CA LEU A 287 9.56 1.98 -1.31
C LEU A 287 8.94 2.63 -2.54
N ALA A 288 9.65 3.61 -3.10
CA ALA A 288 9.36 4.16 -4.41
C ALA A 288 10.68 4.45 -5.15
N ALA A 289 10.68 4.35 -6.47
CA ALA A 289 11.78 4.84 -7.28
C ALA A 289 11.45 6.25 -7.78
N GLN A 290 12.40 7.18 -7.78
CA GLN A 290 12.21 8.50 -8.40
C GLN A 290 13.54 9.06 -8.85
N SER A 291 13.62 9.51 -10.11
CA SER A 291 14.80 10.15 -10.68
C SER A 291 16.09 9.33 -10.52
N GLY A 292 16.00 8.00 -10.64
CA GLY A 292 17.14 7.08 -10.46
C GLY A 292 17.54 6.82 -9.00
N HIS A 293 16.79 7.33 -8.03
CA HIS A 293 16.96 7.06 -6.60
C HIS A 293 15.89 6.11 -6.10
N LEU A 294 16.27 5.23 -5.18
CA LEU A 294 15.31 4.48 -4.39
C LEU A 294 15.01 5.26 -3.11
N LEU A 295 13.75 5.51 -2.82
CA LEU A 295 13.26 6.13 -1.59
C LEU A 295 12.64 5.03 -0.73
N LEU A 296 12.93 5.07 0.57
CA LEU A 296 12.47 4.08 1.54
C LEU A 296 11.62 4.78 2.60
N PHE A 297 10.60 4.09 3.10
CA PHE A 297 9.66 4.64 4.07
C PHE A 297 9.49 3.67 5.23
N GLY A 298 9.35 4.18 6.45
CA GLY A 298 9.10 3.36 7.63
C GLY A 298 8.76 4.18 8.86
N ALA A 299 8.99 3.60 10.05
CA ALA A 299 8.64 4.21 11.33
C ALA A 299 9.37 5.53 11.61
N THR A 300 10.53 5.75 11.00
CA THR A 300 11.31 7.00 11.10
C THR A 300 11.03 7.97 9.96
N GLY A 301 10.05 7.67 9.10
CA GLY A 301 9.61 8.47 7.97
C GLY A 301 10.37 8.22 6.67
N VAL A 302 10.66 9.29 5.94
CA VAL A 302 11.38 9.24 4.66
C VAL A 302 12.85 8.98 4.94
N ILE A 303 13.35 7.91 4.34
CA ILE A 303 14.71 7.46 4.49
C ILE A 303 15.35 7.51 3.11
N ASP A 304 16.38 8.35 2.97
CA ASP A 304 17.16 8.41 1.74
C ASP A 304 17.72 7.01 1.44
N GLY A 305 17.27 6.44 0.32
CA GLY A 305 17.68 5.11 -0.08
C GLY A 305 18.96 5.15 -0.90
N VAL A 306 19.46 3.96 -1.20
CA VAL A 306 20.69 3.74 -1.93
C VAL A 306 20.41 3.92 -3.42
N ALA A 307 21.33 4.51 -4.19
CA ALA A 307 21.24 4.44 -5.65
C ALA A 307 21.22 2.95 -6.06
N PRO A 308 20.36 2.53 -7.01
CA PRO A 308 20.19 1.12 -7.37
C PRO A 308 21.49 0.35 -7.68
N ASP A 309 22.54 1.06 -8.10
CA ASP A 309 23.83 0.48 -8.49
C ASP A 309 24.95 0.67 -7.45
N ALA A 310 24.74 1.47 -6.39
CA ALA A 310 25.82 1.88 -5.50
C ALA A 310 26.31 0.76 -4.56
N LYS A 311 25.51 -0.28 -4.28
CA LYS A 311 25.95 -1.42 -3.45
C LYS A 311 26.63 -2.55 -4.22
N ALA A 312 26.36 -2.71 -5.53
CA ALA A 312 27.09 -3.67 -6.35
C ALA A 312 28.60 -3.36 -6.41
N ALA A 313 28.96 -2.08 -6.35
CA ALA A 313 30.35 -1.62 -6.33
C ALA A 313 31.07 -1.86 -4.99
N VAL A 314 30.36 -1.84 -3.86
CA VAL A 314 30.97 -2.01 -2.52
C VAL A 314 31.34 -3.48 -2.27
N THR A 315 30.48 -4.42 -2.68
CA THR A 315 30.77 -5.85 -2.57
C THR A 315 31.84 -6.30 -3.57
N ALA A 316 31.89 -5.72 -4.78
CA ALA A 316 32.93 -6.00 -5.76
C ALA A 316 34.32 -5.48 -5.33
N ARG A 317 34.40 -4.32 -4.67
CA ARG A 317 35.68 -3.82 -4.10
C ARG A 317 36.19 -4.72 -2.97
N GLN A 318 35.33 -5.14 -2.04
CA GLN A 318 35.71 -6.04 -0.95
C GLN A 318 36.13 -7.45 -1.42
N ALA A 319 35.56 -7.94 -2.53
CA ALA A 319 35.99 -9.21 -3.14
C ALA A 319 37.34 -9.08 -3.87
N SER A 320 37.63 -7.92 -4.48
CA SER A 320 38.90 -7.67 -5.17
C SER A 320 40.09 -7.43 -4.21
N GLU A 321 39.82 -6.94 -3.00
CA GLU A 321 40.84 -6.69 -1.97
C GLU A 321 41.21 -7.96 -1.18
N ASN A 322 40.39 -9.01 -1.23
CA ASN A 322 40.60 -10.28 -0.52
C ASN A 322 41.07 -11.44 -1.43
N ALA A 323 41.39 -11.17 -2.70
CA ALA A 323 41.98 -12.19 -3.57
C ALA A 323 43.47 -12.41 -3.20
N PRO A 324 43.91 -13.64 -2.84
CA PRO A 324 45.31 -13.91 -2.59
C PRO A 324 46.13 -13.74 -3.90
N ARG A 325 47.30 -13.11 -3.77
CA ARG A 325 48.27 -12.93 -4.86
C ARG A 325 48.83 -14.26 -5.38
#